data_AF-A0A2G6G651-F1
#
_entry.id   AF-A0A2G6G651-F1
#
_cell.length_a   1.000
_cell.length_b   1.000
_cell.length_c   1.000
_cell.angle_alpha   90.00
_cell.angle_beta   90.00
_cell.angle_gamma   90.00
#
_symmetry.space_group_name_H-M   'P 1'
#
loop_
_entity.id
_entity.type
_entity.pdbx_description
1 polymer ?
#
loop_
_entity_poly.entity_id
_entity_poly.type
_entity_poly.pdbx_seq_one_letter_code
_entity_poly.pdbx_strand_id
1 'polypeptide(L)'
;LIRTRKKVAAYARVSANTDRLKNSLSNQISYYSKLIQSNLEWEYKGVFSDFAVSGTSIDKREQFNEMIAECEKGNIDIILTKSIQRFARNTVDLLKTVRHLKTLGVEIRFEKENISTFSADGELMLSILASFAQEESKTISENVKWGLRNRMKKGEIGVANKRLIGYIYDEDLRKYVIVEDEVKIIKEMFDMFIDGVSFRNIANILNDKGYRTVRGAKFSMFGVKILVNNEVYAGHTLRQKTYIKDPLKHNKVINYGELPKYFIENTHEAIIDDIAYQKVKAEIKRRKDNASPSYPFTKKIKCGICSKPYTRKVSRTKYGDYAYWFCRAKKIKGITCNSVNYKEMDLYEIVANILEIDKF
;
A
#
# COMPACT_ATOMS: atom_id res chain seq x y z
N LEU A 1 -56.41 0.38 8.39
CA LEU A 1 -54.95 0.67 8.34
C LEU A 1 -54.74 1.92 7.50
N ILE A 2 -54.43 3.05 8.13
CA ILE A 2 -54.10 4.29 7.40
C ILE A 2 -52.78 4.02 6.67
N ARG A 3 -52.79 3.95 5.33
CA ARG A 3 -51.56 3.87 4.54
C ARG A 3 -50.77 5.15 4.77
N THR A 4 -49.60 5.04 5.38
CA THR A 4 -48.66 6.15 5.54
C THR A 4 -48.20 6.58 4.15
N ARG A 5 -48.37 7.87 3.82
CA ARG A 5 -47.90 8.43 2.55
C ARG A 5 -46.37 8.33 2.47
N LYS A 6 -45.84 8.07 1.28
CA LYS A 6 -44.40 8.06 1.03
C LYS A 6 -43.89 9.50 0.94
N LYS A 7 -42.84 9.82 1.67
CA LYS A 7 -42.20 11.14 1.64
C LYS A 7 -41.36 11.27 0.37
N VAL A 8 -41.75 12.14 -0.56
CA VAL A 8 -41.12 12.23 -1.89
C VAL A 8 -40.52 13.61 -2.11
N ALA A 9 -39.24 13.62 -2.49
CA ALA A 9 -38.53 14.79 -2.96
C ALA A 9 -38.08 14.60 -4.41
N ALA A 10 -37.72 15.69 -5.08
CA ALA A 10 -37.06 15.62 -6.38
C ALA A 10 -35.71 16.34 -6.36
N TYR A 11 -34.78 15.88 -7.20
CA TYR A 11 -33.50 16.53 -7.42
C TYR A 11 -33.36 16.97 -8.89
N ALA A 12 -33.05 18.24 -9.08
CA ALA A 12 -32.87 18.86 -10.39
C ALA A 12 -31.47 19.47 -10.51
N ARG A 13 -30.81 19.27 -11.66
CA ARG A 13 -29.50 19.88 -11.93
C ARG A 13 -29.49 20.54 -13.30
N VAL A 14 -29.32 21.87 -13.36
CA VAL A 14 -29.38 22.63 -14.62
C VAL A 14 -27.98 23.14 -14.99
N SER A 15 -27.63 23.08 -16.27
CA SER A 15 -26.37 23.64 -16.77
C SER A 15 -26.44 25.17 -16.83
N ALA A 16 -25.52 25.88 -16.18
CA ALA A 16 -25.37 27.32 -16.19
C ALA A 16 -24.81 27.81 -17.52
N ASN A 17 -25.68 28.20 -18.47
CA ASN A 17 -25.34 29.01 -19.64
C ASN A 17 -26.49 29.98 -19.99
N THR A 18 -26.32 31.28 -19.70
CA THR A 18 -27.13 32.47 -20.12
C THR A 18 -28.65 32.52 -19.80
N ASP A 19 -29.27 33.70 -19.91
CA ASP A 19 -30.61 34.12 -19.45
C ASP A 19 -31.83 33.20 -19.75
N ARG A 20 -31.69 32.21 -20.65
CA ARG A 20 -32.66 31.10 -20.82
C ARG A 20 -32.78 30.19 -19.58
N LEU A 21 -31.95 30.41 -18.55
CA LEU A 21 -31.75 29.65 -17.32
C LEU A 21 -32.93 29.62 -16.34
N LYS A 22 -33.54 30.76 -16.04
CA LYS A 22 -34.57 30.85 -14.98
C LYS A 22 -35.81 30.05 -15.32
N ASN A 23 -36.20 30.07 -16.59
CA ASN A 23 -37.36 29.33 -17.10
C ASN A 23 -37.12 27.81 -17.10
N SER A 24 -35.89 27.34 -17.36
CA SER A 24 -35.60 25.90 -17.37
C SER A 24 -35.66 25.28 -15.98
N LEU A 25 -35.10 25.96 -14.97
CA LEU A 25 -35.14 25.49 -13.59
C LEU A 25 -36.55 25.60 -12.99
N SER A 26 -37.23 26.74 -13.18
CA SER A 26 -38.61 26.92 -12.70
C SER A 26 -39.56 25.90 -13.31
N ASN A 27 -39.37 25.55 -14.59
CA ASN A 27 -40.14 24.49 -15.25
C ASN A 27 -39.88 23.11 -14.63
N GLN A 28 -38.63 22.76 -14.30
CA GLN A 28 -38.32 21.50 -13.63
C GLN A 28 -38.91 21.45 -12.21
N ILE A 29 -38.78 22.52 -11.44
CA ILE A 29 -39.37 22.63 -10.09
C ILE A 29 -40.89 22.51 -10.18
N SER A 30 -41.54 23.23 -11.10
CA SER A 30 -42.99 23.17 -11.30
C SER A 30 -43.43 21.78 -11.74
N TYR A 31 -42.69 21.13 -12.64
CA TYR A 31 -42.99 19.78 -13.10
C TYR A 31 -42.99 18.78 -11.95
N TYR A 32 -41.90 18.72 -11.18
CA TYR A 32 -41.77 17.79 -10.06
C TYR A 32 -42.76 18.10 -8.93
N SER A 33 -43.00 19.38 -8.63
CA SER A 33 -43.96 19.76 -7.60
C SER A 33 -45.37 19.31 -7.96
N LYS A 34 -45.82 19.54 -9.21
CA LYS A 34 -47.13 19.06 -9.69
C LYS A 34 -47.20 17.53 -9.72
N LEU A 35 -46.16 16.88 -10.24
CA LEU A 35 -46.10 15.42 -10.30
C LEU A 35 -46.27 14.80 -8.91
N ILE A 36 -45.54 15.31 -7.92
CA ILE A 36 -45.60 14.75 -6.57
C ILE A 36 -46.95 15.04 -5.90
N GLN A 37 -47.43 16.28 -5.97
CA GLN A 37 -48.67 16.68 -5.31
C GLN A 37 -49.92 16.07 -5.95
N SER A 38 -49.85 15.67 -7.23
CA SER A 38 -50.94 14.95 -7.91
C SER A 38 -51.10 13.50 -7.45
N ASN A 39 -50.12 12.94 -6.74
CA ASN A 39 -50.16 11.57 -6.25
C ASN A 39 -50.64 11.52 -4.79
N LEU A 40 -51.83 10.94 -4.57
CA LEU A 40 -52.46 10.83 -3.24
C LEU A 40 -51.69 9.95 -2.25
N GLU A 41 -50.82 9.07 -2.74
CA GLU A 41 -49.96 8.21 -1.91
C GLU A 41 -48.66 8.91 -1.48
N TRP A 42 -48.38 10.12 -1.98
CA TRP A 42 -47.13 10.82 -1.74
C TRP A 42 -47.31 12.08 -0.86
N GLU A 43 -46.28 12.37 -0.08
CA GLU A 43 -46.13 13.59 0.69
C GLU A 43 -44.99 14.41 0.07
N TYR A 44 -45.26 15.64 -0.32
CA TYR A 44 -44.28 16.52 -0.97
C TYR A 44 -43.25 17.04 0.04
N LYS A 45 -41.97 16.76 -0.21
CA LYS A 45 -40.82 17.20 0.61
C LYS A 45 -39.91 18.22 -0.08
N GLY A 46 -40.32 18.74 -1.23
CA GLY A 46 -39.58 19.78 -1.95
C GLY A 46 -38.83 19.31 -3.18
N VAL A 47 -38.28 20.28 -3.91
CA VAL A 47 -37.39 20.07 -5.05
C VAL A 47 -36.04 20.70 -4.70
N PHE A 48 -35.01 19.87 -4.58
CA PHE A 48 -33.65 20.28 -4.35
C PHE A 48 -32.98 20.55 -5.69
N SER A 49 -32.34 21.71 -5.87
CA SER A 49 -31.78 22.07 -7.17
C SER A 49 -30.42 22.74 -7.12
N ASP A 50 -29.49 22.27 -7.95
CA ASP A 50 -28.16 22.84 -8.10
C ASP A 50 -27.89 23.33 -9.54
N PHE A 51 -27.00 24.30 -9.67
CA PHE A 51 -26.46 24.76 -10.96
C PHE A 51 -25.14 24.04 -11.26
N ALA A 52 -24.95 23.60 -12.50
CA ALA A 52 -23.70 23.03 -13.00
C ALA A 52 -23.03 23.99 -13.96
N VAL A 53 -21.83 24.48 -13.68
CA VAL A 53 -21.12 25.41 -14.58
C VAL A 53 -20.34 24.61 -15.61
N SER A 54 -20.68 24.78 -16.89
CA SER A 54 -20.03 24.00 -17.96
C SER A 54 -18.53 24.32 -18.03
N GLY A 55 -17.67 23.30 -17.91
CA GLY A 55 -16.23 23.41 -18.13
C GLY A 55 -15.39 23.71 -16.88
N THR A 56 -16.00 23.91 -15.70
CA THR A 56 -15.27 24.12 -14.44
C THR A 56 -15.54 22.99 -13.44
N SER A 57 -14.49 22.54 -12.74
CA SER A 57 -14.60 21.54 -11.67
C SER A 57 -15.24 22.08 -10.37
N ILE A 58 -15.52 23.38 -10.32
CA ILE A 58 -16.10 24.09 -9.17
C ILE A 58 -17.64 24.06 -9.28
N ASP A 59 -18.21 22.86 -9.23
CA ASP A 59 -19.64 22.69 -9.01
C ASP A 59 -19.88 22.67 -7.48
N LYS A 60 -20.73 23.53 -6.94
CA LYS A 60 -21.21 23.45 -5.55
C LYS A 60 -22.55 22.71 -5.54
N ARG A 61 -22.63 21.58 -4.83
CA ARG A 61 -23.80 20.69 -4.75
C ARG A 61 -24.50 20.84 -3.40
N GLU A 62 -24.80 22.07 -3.04
CA GLU A 62 -25.33 22.41 -1.72
C GLU A 62 -26.70 21.80 -1.51
N GLN A 63 -27.61 21.93 -2.49
CA GLN A 63 -28.95 21.37 -2.39
C GLN A 63 -28.95 19.84 -2.48
N PHE A 64 -28.07 19.25 -3.28
CA PHE A 64 -27.91 17.80 -3.26
C PHE A 64 -27.47 17.28 -1.90
N ASN A 65 -26.47 17.91 -1.27
CA ASN A 65 -25.98 17.48 0.04
C ASN A 65 -27.05 17.66 1.12
N GLU A 66 -27.82 18.76 1.06
CA GLU A 66 -28.96 18.97 1.95
C GLU A 66 -30.02 17.87 1.78
N MET A 67 -30.35 17.49 0.54
CA MET A 67 -31.26 16.38 0.27
C MET A 67 -30.76 15.06 0.88
N ILE A 68 -29.47 14.75 0.75
CA ILE A 68 -28.89 13.55 1.34
C ILE A 68 -29.01 13.59 2.88
N ALA A 69 -28.78 14.74 3.51
CA ALA A 69 -28.94 14.89 4.96
C ALA A 69 -30.40 14.70 5.40
N GLU A 70 -31.38 15.14 4.60
CA GLU A 70 -32.80 14.89 4.86
C GLU A 70 -33.17 13.39 4.71
N CYS A 71 -32.56 12.69 3.75
CA CYS A 71 -32.68 11.23 3.67
C CYS A 71 -32.13 10.53 4.91
N GLU A 72 -30.97 10.96 5.42
CA GLU A 72 -30.35 10.41 6.64
C GLU A 72 -31.20 10.61 7.90
N LYS A 73 -32.00 11.69 7.94
CA LYS A 73 -32.98 11.94 9.01
C LYS A 73 -34.27 11.13 8.86
N GLY A 74 -34.45 10.37 7.78
CA GLY A 74 -35.68 9.64 7.47
C GLY A 74 -36.83 10.54 7.00
N ASN A 75 -36.51 11.74 6.47
CA ASN A 75 -37.50 12.70 5.99
C ASN A 75 -37.88 12.48 4.52
N ILE A 76 -37.19 11.62 3.79
CA ILE A 76 -37.42 11.32 2.37
C ILE A 76 -37.33 9.80 2.17
N ASP A 77 -38.37 9.21 1.58
CA ASP A 77 -38.42 7.80 1.18
C ASP A 77 -38.10 7.59 -0.30
N ILE A 78 -38.42 8.58 -1.15
CA ILE A 78 -38.25 8.49 -2.60
C ILE A 78 -37.64 9.79 -3.14
N ILE A 79 -36.61 9.66 -3.97
CA ILE A 79 -36.03 10.75 -4.76
C ILE A 79 -36.39 10.56 -6.23
N LEU A 80 -37.01 11.57 -6.84
CA LEU A 80 -37.22 11.65 -8.28
C LEU A 80 -36.11 12.47 -8.94
N THR A 81 -35.56 11.99 -10.05
CA THR A 81 -34.55 12.74 -10.80
C THR A 81 -34.64 12.42 -12.30
N LYS A 82 -34.25 13.38 -13.14
CA LYS A 82 -34.43 13.26 -14.58
C LYS A 82 -33.58 12.15 -15.19
N SER A 83 -32.32 12.05 -14.77
CA SER A 83 -31.41 11.03 -15.25
C SER A 83 -30.22 10.80 -14.33
N ILE A 84 -29.52 9.69 -14.56
CA ILE A 84 -28.29 9.33 -13.83
C ILE A 84 -27.25 10.46 -13.90
N GLN A 85 -27.02 11.02 -15.09
CA GLN A 85 -26.04 12.10 -15.30
C GLN A 85 -26.40 13.40 -14.58
N ARG A 86 -27.68 13.60 -14.25
CA ARG A 86 -28.11 14.75 -13.44
C ARG A 86 -27.82 14.51 -11.96
N PHE A 87 -27.92 13.26 -11.51
CA PHE A 87 -27.77 12.84 -10.12
C PHE A 87 -26.31 12.68 -9.66
N ALA A 88 -25.38 12.30 -10.52
CA ALA A 88 -23.97 12.09 -10.14
C ALA A 88 -22.99 12.63 -11.18
N ARG A 89 -21.76 12.94 -10.72
CA ARG A 89 -20.67 13.47 -11.58
C ARG A 89 -19.90 12.37 -12.28
N ASN A 90 -19.68 11.26 -11.60
CA ASN A 90 -19.00 10.09 -12.11
C ASN A 90 -19.69 8.83 -11.57
N THR A 91 -19.30 7.69 -12.13
CA THR A 91 -19.86 6.38 -11.83
C THR A 91 -19.62 5.96 -10.37
N VAL A 92 -18.47 6.30 -9.79
CA VAL A 92 -18.12 5.97 -8.40
C VAL A 92 -19.02 6.71 -7.41
N ASP A 93 -19.21 8.02 -7.60
CA ASP A 93 -20.06 8.88 -6.78
C ASP A 93 -21.52 8.42 -6.82
N LEU A 94 -22.00 8.05 -8.01
CA LEU A 94 -23.33 7.49 -8.21
C LEU A 94 -23.50 6.21 -7.37
N LEU A 95 -22.61 5.24 -7.54
CA LEU A 95 -22.67 3.95 -6.85
C LEU A 95 -22.64 4.12 -5.33
N LYS A 96 -21.73 4.97 -4.83
CA LYS A 96 -21.60 5.25 -3.41
C LYS A 96 -22.89 5.84 -2.85
N THR A 97 -23.45 6.85 -3.53
CA THR A 97 -24.66 7.54 -3.08
C THR A 97 -25.87 6.60 -3.13
N VAL A 98 -26.07 5.87 -4.24
CA VAL A 98 -27.21 4.96 -4.39
C VAL A 98 -27.15 3.85 -3.35
N ARG A 99 -25.97 3.24 -3.11
CA ARG A 99 -25.83 2.20 -2.08
C ARG A 99 -26.14 2.73 -0.68
N HIS A 100 -25.60 3.91 -0.34
CA HIS A 100 -25.87 4.57 0.95
C HIS A 100 -27.36 4.84 1.16
N LEU A 101 -28.01 5.49 0.20
CA LEU A 101 -29.45 5.77 0.27
C LEU A 101 -30.29 4.50 0.32
N LYS A 102 -29.89 3.46 -0.41
CA LYS A 102 -30.54 2.15 -0.35
C LYS A 102 -30.42 1.50 1.03
N THR A 103 -29.29 1.62 1.73
CA THR A 103 -29.18 1.13 3.11
C THR A 103 -30.09 1.88 4.09
N LEU A 104 -30.45 3.12 3.77
CA LEU A 104 -31.42 3.92 4.53
C LEU A 104 -32.88 3.64 4.12
N GLY A 105 -33.12 2.75 3.15
CA GLY A 105 -34.46 2.47 2.63
C GLY A 105 -35.00 3.51 1.65
N VAL A 106 -34.14 4.37 1.10
CA VAL A 106 -34.52 5.43 0.14
C VAL A 106 -34.42 4.92 -1.29
N GLU A 107 -35.52 5.04 -2.03
CA GLU A 107 -35.61 4.67 -3.45
C GLU A 107 -35.26 5.88 -4.34
N ILE A 108 -34.44 5.68 -5.37
CA ILE A 108 -34.19 6.70 -6.39
C ILE A 108 -34.82 6.24 -7.70
N ARG A 109 -35.59 7.13 -8.32
CA ARG A 109 -36.24 6.88 -9.61
C ARG A 109 -35.66 7.80 -10.67
N PHE A 110 -35.05 7.20 -11.68
CA PHE A 110 -34.49 7.86 -12.85
C PHE A 110 -35.50 7.82 -14.00
N GLU A 111 -36.06 8.99 -14.35
CA GLU A 111 -37.11 9.05 -15.38
C GLU A 111 -36.62 8.65 -16.77
N LYS A 112 -35.49 9.21 -17.21
CA LYS A 112 -35.00 9.00 -18.58
C LYS A 112 -34.63 7.55 -18.82
N GLU A 113 -33.99 6.93 -17.83
CA GLU A 113 -33.61 5.52 -17.90
C GLU A 113 -34.77 4.57 -17.58
N ASN A 114 -35.88 5.10 -17.05
CA ASN A 114 -37.03 4.35 -16.56
C ASN A 114 -36.65 3.26 -15.54
N ILE A 115 -35.76 3.61 -14.60
CA ILE A 115 -35.22 2.66 -13.62
C ILE A 115 -35.42 3.18 -12.19
N SER A 116 -35.80 2.25 -11.31
CA SER A 116 -35.78 2.41 -9.86
C SER A 116 -34.59 1.66 -9.28
N THR A 117 -33.91 2.23 -8.27
CA THR A 117 -32.81 1.55 -7.57
C THR A 117 -33.24 0.33 -6.77
N PHE A 118 -34.55 0.12 -6.59
CA PHE A 118 -35.11 -1.05 -5.93
C PHE A 118 -35.62 -2.12 -6.93
N SER A 119 -35.65 -1.82 -8.23
CA SER A 119 -36.03 -2.81 -9.25
C SER A 119 -34.85 -3.72 -9.63
N ALA A 120 -35.15 -4.84 -10.29
CA ALA A 120 -34.14 -5.73 -10.85
C ALA A 120 -33.24 -5.02 -11.88
N ASP A 121 -33.83 -4.16 -12.72
CA ASP A 121 -33.08 -3.34 -13.68
C ASP A 121 -32.15 -2.34 -12.97
N GLY A 122 -32.55 -1.84 -11.80
CA GLY A 122 -31.71 -1.03 -10.91
C GLY A 122 -30.48 -1.77 -10.42
N GLU A 123 -30.64 -3.01 -9.97
CA GLU A 123 -29.50 -3.85 -9.54
C GLU A 123 -28.56 -4.18 -10.69
N LEU A 124 -29.10 -4.47 -11.88
CA LEU A 124 -28.30 -4.71 -13.08
C LEU A 124 -27.49 -3.46 -13.46
N MET A 125 -28.14 -2.29 -13.48
CA MET A 125 -27.47 -1.02 -13.75
C MET A 125 -26.34 -0.76 -12.75
N LEU A 126 -26.58 -0.93 -11.45
CA LEU A 126 -25.56 -0.76 -10.42
C LEU A 126 -24.39 -1.74 -10.57
N SER A 127 -24.67 -2.96 -11.01
CA SER A 127 -23.62 -3.96 -11.26
C SER A 127 -22.75 -3.59 -12.46
N ILE A 128 -23.35 -3.12 -13.56
CA ILE A 128 -22.62 -2.66 -14.75
C ILE A 128 -21.77 -1.42 -14.40
N LEU A 129 -22.36 -0.44 -13.73
CA LEU A 129 -21.67 0.75 -13.28
C LEU A 129 -20.49 0.41 -12.35
N ALA A 130 -20.66 -0.56 -11.44
CA ALA A 130 -19.59 -1.01 -10.57
C ALA A 130 -18.42 -1.62 -11.36
N SER A 131 -18.71 -2.41 -12.39
CA SER A 131 -17.68 -2.96 -13.29
C SER A 131 -16.92 -1.86 -14.04
N PHE A 132 -17.61 -0.84 -14.56
CA PHE A 132 -16.96 0.31 -15.21
C PHE A 132 -16.08 1.10 -14.25
N ALA A 133 -16.59 1.40 -13.05
CA ALA A 133 -15.82 2.10 -12.02
C ALA A 133 -14.55 1.35 -11.60
N GLN A 134 -14.63 0.02 -11.54
CA GLN A 134 -13.48 -0.84 -11.25
C GLN A 134 -12.44 -0.79 -12.39
N GLU A 135 -12.87 -0.86 -13.65
CA GLU A 135 -11.96 -0.81 -14.80
C GLU A 135 -11.31 0.57 -14.97
N GLU A 136 -12.05 1.64 -14.74
CA GLU A 136 -11.51 3.01 -14.73
C GLU A 136 -10.44 3.18 -13.64
N SER A 137 -10.72 2.69 -12.43
CA SER A 137 -9.77 2.71 -11.31
C SER A 137 -8.47 1.95 -11.65
N LYS A 138 -8.61 0.78 -12.29
CA LYS A 138 -7.47 -0.03 -12.75
C LYS A 138 -6.66 0.72 -13.81
N THR A 139 -7.33 1.29 -14.80
CA THR A 139 -6.71 2.08 -15.89
C THR A 139 -5.95 3.28 -15.36
N ILE A 140 -6.53 4.06 -14.44
CA ILE A 140 -5.86 5.20 -13.79
C ILE A 140 -4.60 4.73 -13.07
N SER A 141 -4.69 3.65 -12.28
CA SER A 141 -3.54 3.07 -11.60
C SER A 141 -2.46 2.63 -12.58
N GLU A 142 -2.81 2.00 -13.70
CA GLU A 142 -1.87 1.58 -14.73
C GLU A 142 -1.16 2.78 -15.39
N ASN A 143 -1.89 3.84 -15.71
CA ASN A 143 -1.34 5.08 -16.25
C ASN A 143 -0.37 5.75 -15.27
N VAL A 144 -0.73 5.83 -13.98
CA VAL A 144 0.16 6.34 -12.92
C VAL A 144 1.43 5.49 -12.81
N LYS A 145 1.29 4.15 -12.81
CA LYS A 145 2.44 3.23 -12.76
C LYS A 145 3.32 3.39 -14.00
N TRP A 146 2.73 3.55 -15.19
CA TRP A 146 3.47 3.78 -16.43
C TRP A 146 4.24 5.09 -16.41
N GLY A 147 3.59 6.20 -16.02
CA GLY A 147 4.25 7.51 -15.88
C GLY A 147 5.36 7.50 -14.82
N LEU A 148 5.16 6.79 -13.71
CA LEU A 148 6.18 6.60 -12.69
C LEU A 148 7.40 5.83 -13.24
N ARG A 149 7.18 4.72 -13.95
CA ARG A 149 8.25 3.93 -14.56
C ARG A 149 9.03 4.72 -15.62
N ASN A 150 8.34 5.52 -16.42
CA ASN A 150 9.00 6.39 -17.39
C ASN A 150 9.90 7.43 -16.73
N ARG A 151 9.43 8.09 -15.66
CA ARG A 151 10.27 9.01 -14.88
C ARG A 151 11.45 8.31 -14.21
N MET A 152 11.27 7.09 -13.72
CA MET A 152 12.38 6.28 -13.19
C MET A 152 13.40 5.95 -14.27
N LYS A 153 12.95 5.55 -15.46
CA LYS A 153 13.81 5.24 -16.61
C LYS A 153 14.62 6.46 -17.07
N LYS A 154 14.02 7.66 -17.02
CA LYS A 154 14.67 8.93 -17.37
C LYS A 154 15.51 9.54 -16.24
N GLY A 155 15.44 9.00 -15.02
CA GLY A 155 16.11 9.57 -13.85
C GLY A 155 15.49 10.86 -13.29
N GLU A 156 14.30 11.26 -13.75
CA GLU A 156 13.63 12.52 -13.37
C GLU A 156 12.85 12.44 -12.05
N ILE A 157 12.81 11.27 -11.43
CA ILE A 157 12.05 11.06 -10.19
C ILE A 157 12.86 11.50 -8.97
N GLY A 158 12.27 12.32 -8.12
CA GLY A 158 12.84 12.68 -6.81
C GLY A 158 12.97 11.48 -5.86
N VAL A 159 13.53 11.68 -4.67
CA VAL A 159 13.70 10.60 -3.67
C VAL A 159 12.53 10.56 -2.68
N ALA A 160 12.14 9.36 -2.26
CA ALA A 160 11.10 9.20 -1.25
C ALA A 160 11.62 9.55 0.16
N ASN A 161 12.89 9.23 0.44
CA ASN A 161 13.52 9.58 1.70
C ASN A 161 14.40 10.82 1.52
N LYS A 162 13.95 11.98 1.99
CA LYS A 162 14.68 13.23 1.82
C LYS A 162 15.83 13.41 2.82
N ARG A 163 15.98 12.49 3.77
CA ARG A 163 16.98 12.60 4.83
C ARG A 163 17.61 11.24 5.16
N LEU A 164 18.92 11.15 4.96
CA LEU A 164 19.75 10.00 5.25
C LEU A 164 20.94 10.47 6.05
N ILE A 165 21.46 9.72 7.01
CA ILE A 165 22.68 10.14 7.71
C ILE A 165 23.80 10.37 6.68
N GLY A 166 24.46 11.52 6.71
CA GLY A 166 25.42 11.98 5.70
C GLY A 166 24.82 12.83 4.57
N TYR A 167 23.49 12.85 4.40
CA TYR A 167 22.84 13.53 3.28
C TYR A 167 21.49 14.19 3.62
N ILE A 168 21.21 15.30 2.92
CA ILE A 168 19.88 15.89 2.79
C ILE A 168 19.54 16.02 1.31
N TYR A 169 18.28 15.73 0.93
CA TYR A 169 17.85 15.90 -0.46
C TYR A 169 17.41 17.34 -0.70
N ASP A 170 18.04 17.97 -1.68
CA ASP A 170 17.68 19.29 -2.19
C ASP A 170 16.70 19.12 -3.36
N GLU A 171 15.49 19.69 -3.22
CA GLU A 171 14.42 19.58 -4.21
C GLU A 171 14.66 20.46 -5.44
N ASP A 172 15.37 21.58 -5.29
CA ASP A 172 15.66 22.52 -6.37
C ASP A 172 16.76 21.95 -7.26
N LEU A 173 17.83 21.44 -6.64
CA LEU A 173 18.93 20.75 -7.31
C LEU A 173 18.59 19.30 -7.70
N ARG A 174 17.49 18.76 -7.16
CA ARG A 174 17.02 17.37 -7.35
C ARG A 174 18.08 16.31 -7.03
N LYS A 175 18.96 16.58 -6.07
CA LYS A 175 20.05 15.67 -5.69
C LYS A 175 20.28 15.66 -4.17
N TYR A 176 20.96 14.63 -3.69
CA TYR A 176 21.46 14.66 -2.31
C TYR A 176 22.66 15.60 -2.19
N VAL A 177 22.71 16.33 -1.09
CA VAL A 177 23.79 17.23 -0.68
C VAL A 177 24.36 16.69 0.63
N ILE A 178 25.69 16.69 0.74
CA ILE A 178 26.43 16.15 1.88
C ILE A 178 26.17 16.98 3.14
N VAL A 179 26.05 16.29 4.27
CA VAL A 179 26.04 16.87 5.61
C VAL A 179 27.38 16.53 6.27
N GLU A 180 28.31 17.48 6.27
CA GLU A 180 29.72 17.27 6.64
C GLU A 180 29.91 16.63 8.03
N ASP A 181 29.15 17.11 9.03
CA ASP A 181 29.24 16.61 10.41
C ASP A 181 28.91 15.10 10.53
N GLU A 182 28.16 14.55 9.57
CA GLU A 182 27.73 13.16 9.57
C GLU A 182 28.60 12.24 8.69
N VAL A 183 29.44 12.82 7.82
CA VAL A 183 30.30 12.07 6.88
C VAL A 183 31.23 11.12 7.64
N LYS A 184 31.79 11.58 8.75
CA LYS A 184 32.71 10.78 9.59
C LYS A 184 32.05 9.49 10.08
N ILE A 185 30.78 9.55 10.48
CA ILE A 185 30.02 8.39 10.97
C ILE A 185 29.91 7.33 9.87
N ILE A 186 29.65 7.78 8.64
CA ILE A 186 29.50 6.90 7.48
C ILE A 186 30.83 6.30 7.07
N LYS A 187 31.89 7.11 6.93
CA LYS A 187 33.22 6.59 6.57
C LYS A 187 33.71 5.53 7.57
N GLU A 188 33.65 5.83 8.88
CA GLU A 188 34.00 4.85 9.92
C GLU A 188 33.15 3.57 9.85
N MET A 189 31.85 3.69 9.55
CA MET A 189 30.95 2.54 9.40
C MET A 189 31.36 1.64 8.23
N PHE A 190 31.72 2.24 7.09
CA PHE A 190 32.13 1.52 5.89
C PHE A 190 33.51 0.90 6.04
N ASP A 191 34.47 1.59 6.64
CA ASP A 191 35.81 1.08 6.93
C ASP A 191 35.74 -0.17 7.83
N MET A 192 35.04 -0.08 8.97
CA MET A 192 34.82 -1.24 9.84
C MET A 192 34.12 -2.41 9.12
N PHE A 193 33.19 -2.11 8.21
CA PHE A 193 32.52 -3.16 7.46
C PHE A 193 33.49 -3.88 6.51
N ILE A 194 34.30 -3.13 5.77
CA ILE A 194 35.34 -3.62 4.86
C ILE A 194 36.36 -4.47 5.63
N ASP A 195 36.71 -4.07 6.86
CA ASP A 195 37.59 -4.81 7.76
C ASP A 195 36.97 -6.10 8.34
N GLY A 196 35.73 -6.43 7.95
CA GLY A 196 35.07 -7.68 8.35
C GLY A 196 34.31 -7.60 9.67
N VAL A 197 34.17 -6.42 10.29
CA VAL A 197 33.42 -6.25 11.54
C VAL A 197 31.93 -6.54 11.31
N SER A 198 31.32 -7.27 12.25
CA SER A 198 29.90 -7.64 12.14
C SER A 198 28.99 -6.42 12.28
N PHE A 199 27.84 -6.41 11.58
CA PHE A 199 26.86 -5.30 11.68
C PHE A 199 26.42 -4.99 13.12
N ARG A 200 26.36 -6.00 13.99
CA ARG A 200 26.03 -5.81 15.41
C ARG A 200 27.14 -5.06 16.14
N ASN A 201 28.39 -5.46 15.92
CA ASN A 201 29.53 -4.82 16.58
C ASN A 201 29.73 -3.39 16.07
N ILE A 202 29.56 -3.15 14.76
CA ILE A 202 29.55 -1.79 14.19
C ILE A 202 28.49 -0.93 14.89
N ALA A 203 27.26 -1.43 15.03
CA ALA A 203 26.21 -0.70 15.71
C ALA A 203 26.57 -0.38 17.17
N ASN A 204 27.15 -1.33 17.91
CA ASN A 204 27.59 -1.11 19.29
C ASN A 204 28.70 -0.06 19.36
N ILE A 205 29.76 -0.20 18.55
CA ILE A 205 30.89 0.74 18.51
C ILE A 205 30.40 2.17 18.22
N LEU A 206 29.51 2.35 17.23
CA LEU A 206 28.97 3.67 16.91
C LEU A 206 28.13 4.24 18.06
N ASN A 207 27.33 3.39 18.72
CA ASN A 207 26.52 3.82 19.86
C ASN A 207 27.37 4.20 21.08
N ASP A 208 28.44 3.46 21.35
CA ASP A 208 29.38 3.66 22.45
C ASP A 208 30.18 4.94 22.25
N LYS A 209 30.51 5.30 21.00
CA LYS A 209 31.06 6.61 20.61
C LYS A 209 30.06 7.77 20.72
N GLY A 210 28.80 7.50 21.11
CA GLY A 210 27.76 8.51 21.25
C GLY A 210 26.99 8.85 19.98
N TYR A 211 27.36 8.28 18.82
CA TYR A 211 26.65 8.55 17.57
C TYR A 211 25.21 8.02 17.60
N ARG A 212 24.31 8.73 16.90
CA ARG A 212 22.89 8.38 16.79
C ARG A 212 22.43 8.47 15.33
N THR A 213 21.34 7.79 15.04
CA THR A 213 20.62 7.94 13.76
C THR A 213 20.07 9.37 13.63
N VAL A 214 19.64 9.76 12.43
CA VAL A 214 19.05 11.09 12.19
C VAL A 214 17.87 11.42 13.12
N ARG A 215 17.12 10.41 13.56
CA ARG A 215 16.00 10.59 14.50
C ARG A 215 16.42 10.52 15.98
N GLY A 216 17.72 10.58 16.28
CA GLY A 216 18.26 10.49 17.64
C GLY A 216 18.28 9.09 18.25
N ALA A 217 17.81 8.05 17.54
CA ALA A 217 17.81 6.67 18.06
C ALA A 217 19.20 6.02 18.00
N LYS A 218 19.42 5.01 18.85
CA LYS A 218 20.61 4.13 18.77
C LYS A 218 20.64 3.35 17.46
N PHE A 219 21.83 3.12 16.92
CA PHE A 219 22.04 2.23 15.79
C PHE A 219 21.69 0.79 16.16
N SER A 220 20.95 0.12 15.28
CA SER A 220 20.67 -1.31 15.38
C SER A 220 21.45 -2.07 14.30
N MET A 221 21.66 -3.37 14.53
CA MET A 221 22.30 -4.26 13.54
C MET A 221 21.60 -4.18 12.16
N PHE A 222 20.26 -4.16 12.15
CA PHE A 222 19.48 -4.05 10.91
C PHE A 222 19.61 -2.66 10.28
N GLY A 223 19.64 -1.59 11.08
CA GLY A 223 19.86 -0.23 10.60
C GLY A 223 21.21 -0.07 9.90
N VAL A 224 22.30 -0.51 10.54
CA VAL A 224 23.63 -0.51 9.93
C VAL A 224 23.65 -1.34 8.65
N LYS A 225 23.02 -2.52 8.65
CA LYS A 225 22.92 -3.34 7.44
C LYS A 225 22.22 -2.58 6.30
N ILE A 226 21.12 -1.88 6.58
CA ILE A 226 20.41 -1.10 5.56
C ILE A 226 21.30 0.01 5.00
N LEU A 227 22.04 0.73 5.85
CA LEU A 227 22.93 1.82 5.44
C LEU A 227 24.09 1.31 4.57
N VAL A 228 24.79 0.26 5.01
CA VAL A 228 25.91 -0.32 4.26
C VAL A 228 25.49 -0.87 2.89
N ASN A 229 24.27 -1.41 2.77
CA ASN A 229 23.74 -1.91 1.49
C ASN A 229 23.09 -0.82 0.63
N ASN A 230 23.11 0.44 1.05
CA ASN A 230 22.49 1.53 0.32
C ASN A 230 23.48 2.15 -0.68
N GLU A 231 23.20 1.98 -1.97
CA GLU A 231 24.03 2.49 -3.07
C GLU A 231 24.16 4.03 -3.10
N VAL A 232 23.29 4.75 -2.38
CA VAL A 232 23.35 6.21 -2.24
C VAL A 232 24.70 6.67 -1.69
N TYR A 233 25.34 5.93 -0.79
CA TYR A 233 26.63 6.35 -0.24
C TYR A 233 27.77 6.37 -1.27
N ALA A 234 27.62 5.63 -2.37
CA ALA A 234 28.51 5.65 -3.52
C ALA A 234 28.05 6.63 -4.62
N GLY A 235 27.14 7.56 -4.32
CA GLY A 235 26.64 8.56 -5.29
C GLY A 235 25.64 8.01 -6.31
N HIS A 236 25.18 6.77 -6.16
CA HIS A 236 24.26 6.12 -7.11
C HIS A 236 22.82 6.09 -6.58
N THR A 237 21.86 5.83 -7.48
CA THR A 237 20.44 5.69 -7.10
C THR A 237 19.82 4.46 -7.76
N LEU A 238 19.21 3.57 -6.97
CA LEU A 238 18.42 2.44 -7.48
C LEU A 238 16.92 2.66 -7.28
N ARG A 239 16.18 2.66 -8.40
CA ARG A 239 14.71 2.82 -8.44
C ARG A 239 13.98 1.50 -8.67
N GLN A 240 12.67 1.53 -8.45
CA GLN A 240 11.77 0.36 -8.52
C GLN A 240 12.18 -0.79 -7.57
N LYS A 241 12.74 -0.49 -6.39
CA LYS A 241 13.01 -1.49 -5.32
C LYS A 241 11.73 -2.17 -4.81
N THR A 242 10.58 -1.50 -4.98
CA THR A 242 9.25 -1.97 -4.60
C THR A 242 8.23 -1.56 -5.64
N TYR A 243 7.10 -2.25 -5.71
CA TYR A 243 5.98 -1.89 -6.58
C TYR A 243 4.64 -2.26 -5.96
N ILE A 244 3.54 -1.70 -6.49
CA ILE A 244 2.18 -2.08 -6.10
C ILE A 244 1.72 -3.21 -7.01
N LYS A 245 1.57 -4.41 -6.44
CA LYS A 245 1.14 -5.61 -7.21
C LYS A 245 -0.33 -5.52 -7.60
N ASP A 246 -1.20 -5.27 -6.62
CA ASP A 246 -2.65 -5.16 -6.81
C ASP A 246 -3.07 -3.67 -6.75
N PRO A 247 -3.58 -3.09 -7.86
CA PRO A 247 -4.12 -1.73 -7.90
C PRO A 247 -5.16 -1.42 -6.83
N LEU A 248 -6.01 -2.38 -6.47
CA LEU A 248 -7.16 -2.17 -5.59
C LEU A 248 -6.76 -2.29 -4.11
N LYS A 249 -5.81 -3.17 -3.79
CA LYS A 249 -5.33 -3.35 -2.41
C LYS A 249 -4.23 -2.37 -2.01
N HIS A 250 -3.62 -1.68 -2.99
CA HIS A 250 -2.51 -0.72 -2.78
C HIS A 250 -1.32 -1.28 -1.99
N ASN A 251 -1.16 -2.61 -1.94
CA ASN A 251 -0.10 -3.26 -1.20
C ASN A 251 1.24 -3.15 -1.94
N LYS A 252 2.19 -2.45 -1.29
CA LYS A 252 3.57 -2.32 -1.76
C LYS A 252 4.33 -3.60 -1.43
N VAL A 253 4.91 -4.24 -2.45
CA VAL A 253 5.74 -5.44 -2.33
C VAL A 253 7.16 -5.15 -2.80
N ILE A 254 8.11 -5.94 -2.29
CA ILE A 254 9.52 -5.89 -2.73
C ILE A 254 9.62 -6.43 -4.15
N ASN A 255 10.42 -5.78 -4.99
CA ASN A 255 10.74 -6.24 -6.33
C ASN A 255 11.95 -7.18 -6.28
N TYR A 256 11.73 -8.47 -6.47
CA TYR A 256 12.78 -9.49 -6.55
C TYR A 256 13.27 -9.74 -7.99
N GLY A 257 12.58 -9.17 -8.98
CA GLY A 257 12.92 -9.28 -10.40
C GLY A 257 11.69 -9.25 -11.32
N GLU A 258 10.50 -9.14 -10.75
CA GLU A 258 9.23 -9.09 -11.48
C GLU A 258 9.10 -7.84 -12.36
N LEU A 259 9.82 -6.77 -12.01
CA LEU A 259 9.89 -5.53 -12.78
C LEU A 259 11.33 -5.06 -12.93
N PRO A 260 11.67 -4.32 -14.01
CA PRO A 260 12.99 -3.74 -14.17
C PRO A 260 13.31 -2.80 -13.01
N LYS A 261 14.55 -2.89 -12.49
CA LYS A 261 15.11 -1.90 -11.58
C LYS A 261 15.99 -0.95 -12.39
N TYR A 262 15.93 0.33 -12.06
CA TYR A 262 16.68 1.35 -12.78
C TYR A 262 17.82 1.81 -11.87
N PHE A 263 19.04 1.39 -12.19
CA PHE A 263 20.25 1.82 -11.50
C PHE A 263 20.84 3.00 -12.27
N ILE A 264 20.99 4.13 -11.59
CA ILE A 264 21.49 5.38 -12.17
C ILE A 264 22.77 5.72 -11.42
N GLU A 265 23.87 5.78 -12.16
CA GLU A 265 25.20 6.09 -11.63
C GLU A 265 25.38 7.60 -11.46
N ASN A 266 26.30 7.99 -10.56
CA ASN A 266 26.78 9.37 -10.38
C ASN A 266 25.68 10.44 -10.29
N THR A 267 24.62 10.13 -9.54
CA THR A 267 23.46 11.02 -9.32
C THR A 267 23.74 12.19 -8.38
N HIS A 268 24.75 12.07 -7.53
CA HIS A 268 25.17 13.08 -6.55
C HIS A 268 26.59 12.77 -6.06
N GLU A 269 27.15 13.69 -5.29
CA GLU A 269 28.48 13.52 -4.69
C GLU A 269 28.50 12.35 -3.70
N ALA A 270 29.47 11.46 -3.86
CA ALA A 270 29.60 10.23 -3.08
C ALA A 270 30.38 10.45 -1.78
N ILE A 271 29.92 9.86 -0.67
CA ILE A 271 30.66 9.85 0.60
C ILE A 271 31.76 8.79 0.58
N ILE A 272 31.49 7.64 -0.06
CA ILE A 272 32.48 6.60 -0.32
C ILE A 272 32.80 6.57 -1.81
N ASP A 273 34.08 6.44 -2.15
CA ASP A 273 34.50 6.35 -3.55
C ASP A 273 34.16 4.98 -4.17
N ASP A 274 34.34 4.88 -5.48
CA ASP A 274 34.08 3.64 -6.22
C ASP A 274 34.95 2.48 -5.72
N ILE A 275 36.18 2.74 -5.30
CA ILE A 275 37.11 1.71 -4.81
C ILE A 275 36.56 1.09 -3.51
N ALA A 276 36.17 1.93 -2.55
CA ALA A 276 35.52 1.52 -1.31
C ALA A 276 34.20 0.81 -1.59
N TYR A 277 33.40 1.30 -2.54
CA TYR A 277 32.15 0.65 -2.93
C TYR A 277 32.35 -0.76 -3.50
N GLN A 278 33.38 -0.97 -4.33
CA GLN A 278 33.72 -2.31 -4.80
C GLN A 278 34.21 -3.22 -3.67
N LYS A 279 35.00 -2.71 -2.72
CA LYS A 279 35.40 -3.47 -1.51
C LYS A 279 34.19 -3.89 -0.68
N VAL A 280 33.20 -3.01 -0.52
CA VAL A 280 31.93 -3.31 0.16
C VAL A 280 31.18 -4.44 -0.55
N LYS A 281 31.04 -4.38 -1.87
CA LYS A 281 30.40 -5.45 -2.66
C LYS A 281 31.15 -6.78 -2.53
N ALA A 282 32.47 -6.75 -2.58
CA ALA A 282 33.31 -7.93 -2.40
C ALA A 282 33.12 -8.54 -1.00
N GLU A 283 33.05 -7.73 0.04
CA GLU A 283 32.82 -8.18 1.41
C GLU A 283 31.40 -8.73 1.61
N ILE A 284 30.38 -8.11 1.01
CA ILE A 284 29.01 -8.65 0.99
C ILE A 284 29.00 -10.02 0.32
N LYS A 285 29.67 -10.16 -0.83
CA LYS A 285 29.80 -11.43 -1.55
C LYS A 285 30.52 -12.47 -0.70
N ARG A 286 31.69 -12.14 -0.12
CA ARG A 286 32.45 -13.03 0.76
C ARG A 286 31.63 -13.52 1.95
N ARG A 287 30.87 -12.64 2.62
CA ARG A 287 29.97 -13.03 3.72
C ARG A 287 28.83 -13.92 3.27
N LYS A 288 28.31 -13.72 2.05
CA LYS A 288 27.28 -14.57 1.46
C LYS A 288 27.84 -15.95 1.10
N ASP A 289 29.02 -16.00 0.49
CA ASP A 289 29.68 -17.24 0.09
C ASP A 289 30.12 -18.07 1.31
N ASN A 290 30.50 -17.40 2.40
CA ASN A 290 30.79 -18.03 3.71
C ASN A 290 29.55 -18.24 4.58
N ALA A 291 28.34 -17.91 4.11
CA ALA A 291 27.14 -18.14 4.90
C ALA A 291 26.90 -19.65 5.03
N SER A 292 26.69 -20.11 6.26
CA SER A 292 26.35 -21.52 6.48
C SER A 292 25.07 -21.88 5.72
N PRO A 293 25.03 -23.04 5.04
CA PRO A 293 23.84 -23.47 4.32
C PRO A 293 22.61 -23.51 5.22
N SER A 294 21.46 -23.13 4.66
CA SER A 294 20.17 -23.28 5.34
C SER A 294 19.56 -24.62 4.93
N TYR A 295 19.29 -25.46 5.90
CA TYR A 295 18.58 -26.72 5.78
C TYR A 295 17.13 -26.57 6.27
N PRO A 296 16.20 -27.50 5.96
CA PRO A 296 14.76 -27.33 6.23
C PRO A 296 14.41 -26.95 7.68
N PHE A 297 15.15 -27.50 8.66
CA PHE A 297 14.90 -27.23 10.09
C PHE A 297 15.71 -26.08 10.68
N THR A 298 16.46 -25.34 9.86
CA THR A 298 17.36 -24.27 10.33
C THR A 298 16.56 -23.16 10.99
N LYS A 299 16.81 -22.93 12.29
CA LYS A 299 16.09 -21.97 13.15
C LYS A 299 14.61 -22.29 13.39
N LYS A 300 14.13 -23.51 13.06
CA LYS A 300 12.73 -23.93 13.26
C LYS A 300 12.52 -24.74 14.54
N ILE A 301 13.51 -25.51 14.95
CA ILE A 301 13.42 -26.37 16.13
C ILE A 301 14.00 -25.65 17.35
N LYS A 302 13.21 -25.57 18.43
CA LYS A 302 13.65 -25.09 19.75
C LYS A 302 13.71 -26.27 20.72
N CYS A 303 14.71 -26.27 21.59
CA CYS A 303 14.85 -27.27 22.63
C CYS A 303 13.79 -27.10 23.71
N GLY A 304 13.05 -28.17 24.03
CA GLY A 304 12.08 -28.16 25.14
C GLY A 304 12.71 -27.99 26.52
N ILE A 305 14.00 -28.29 26.69
CA ILE A 305 14.69 -28.21 27.99
C ILE A 305 15.27 -26.81 28.24
N CYS A 306 16.04 -26.26 27.30
CA CYS A 306 16.76 -24.99 27.50
C CYS A 306 16.34 -23.87 26.55
N SER A 307 15.32 -24.10 25.72
CA SER A 307 14.78 -23.16 24.72
C SER A 307 15.77 -22.67 23.65
N LYS A 308 17.04 -23.10 23.68
CA LYS A 308 18.02 -22.81 22.62
C LYS A 308 17.63 -23.55 21.33
N PRO A 309 17.93 -22.96 20.16
CA PRO A 309 17.62 -23.60 18.88
C PRO A 309 18.47 -24.85 18.65
N TYR A 310 17.95 -25.80 17.87
CA TYR A 310 18.75 -26.90 17.36
C TYR A 310 19.63 -26.44 16.18
N THR A 311 20.75 -27.12 15.97
CA THR A 311 21.69 -26.90 14.89
C THR A 311 22.06 -28.23 14.24
N ARG A 312 22.23 -28.23 12.92
CA ARG A 312 22.62 -29.39 12.13
C ARG A 312 24.12 -29.66 12.23
N LYS A 313 24.50 -30.93 12.21
CA LYS A 313 25.87 -31.39 11.97
C LYS A 313 25.83 -32.67 11.13
N VAL A 314 26.86 -32.85 10.31
CA VAL A 314 27.09 -34.10 9.59
C VAL A 314 28.14 -34.89 10.36
N SER A 315 27.86 -36.16 10.63
CA SER A 315 28.84 -37.11 11.14
C SER A 315 29.33 -37.96 9.97
N ARG A 316 30.65 -38.05 9.82
CA ARG A 316 31.27 -38.95 8.85
C ARG A 316 31.58 -40.28 9.52
N THR A 317 31.17 -41.39 8.91
CA THR A 317 31.43 -42.74 9.43
C THR A 317 31.93 -43.66 8.32
N LYS A 318 32.47 -44.82 8.69
CA LYS A 318 32.93 -45.83 7.70
C LYS A 318 31.79 -46.34 6.79
N TYR A 319 30.53 -46.20 7.24
CA TYR A 319 29.33 -46.69 6.54
C TYR A 319 28.60 -45.57 5.77
N GLY A 320 29.18 -44.37 5.72
CA GLY A 320 28.60 -43.20 5.08
C GLY A 320 28.40 -42.03 6.03
N ASP A 321 28.05 -40.89 5.43
CA ASP A 321 27.77 -39.65 6.15
C ASP A 321 26.29 -39.59 6.51
N TYR A 322 25.98 -39.16 7.74
CA TYR A 322 24.60 -38.89 8.14
C TYR A 322 24.48 -37.54 8.85
N ALA A 323 23.34 -36.89 8.64
CA ALA A 323 23.01 -35.62 9.26
C ALA A 323 22.16 -35.81 10.50
N TYR A 324 22.45 -35.03 11.54
CA TYR A 324 21.68 -34.98 12.76
C TYR A 324 21.56 -33.55 13.29
N TRP A 325 20.53 -33.35 14.10
CA TRP A 325 20.18 -32.09 14.72
C TRP A 325 20.30 -32.22 16.22
N PHE A 326 20.96 -31.25 16.85
CA PHE A 326 21.16 -31.25 18.29
C PHE A 326 21.02 -29.85 18.86
N CYS A 327 20.70 -29.76 20.16
CA CYS A 327 20.58 -28.47 20.82
C CYS A 327 21.90 -27.69 20.77
N ARG A 328 21.84 -26.44 20.32
CA ARG A 328 23.00 -25.54 20.20
C ARG A 328 23.71 -25.29 21.54
N ALA A 329 23.00 -25.41 22.67
CA ALA A 329 23.59 -25.27 24.00
C ALA A 329 24.79 -26.20 24.20
N LYS A 330 24.73 -27.42 23.65
CA LYS A 330 25.81 -28.42 23.70
C LYS A 330 27.11 -27.99 22.99
N LYS A 331 27.10 -26.93 22.18
CA LYS A 331 28.31 -26.33 21.58
C LYS A 331 28.96 -25.27 22.47
N ILE A 332 28.26 -24.77 23.48
CA ILE A 332 28.73 -23.67 24.31
C ILE A 332 29.52 -24.27 25.47
N LYS A 333 30.81 -23.93 25.57
CA LYS A 333 31.68 -24.37 26.66
C LYS A 333 31.06 -23.94 28.00
N GLY A 334 30.90 -24.87 28.93
CA GLY A 334 30.32 -24.63 30.25
C GLY A 334 28.79 -24.72 30.33
N ILE A 335 28.07 -25.00 29.23
CA ILE A 335 26.63 -25.26 29.25
C ILE A 335 26.36 -26.73 28.93
N THR A 336 25.67 -27.41 29.83
CA THR A 336 25.18 -28.78 29.60
C THR A 336 23.68 -28.73 29.26
N CYS A 337 23.28 -29.51 28.27
CA CYS A 337 21.87 -29.72 27.92
C CYS A 337 21.68 -31.17 27.56
N ASN A 338 20.74 -31.85 28.22
CA ASN A 338 20.52 -33.29 28.07
C ASN A 338 19.49 -33.64 26.99
N SER A 339 19.18 -32.70 26.09
CA SER A 339 18.18 -32.92 25.05
C SER A 339 18.60 -34.03 24.09
N VAL A 340 17.64 -34.75 23.52
CA VAL A 340 17.93 -35.80 22.52
C VAL A 340 18.48 -35.16 21.23
N ASN A 341 19.38 -35.87 20.55
CA ASN A 341 19.80 -35.55 19.18
C ASN A 341 18.90 -36.33 18.22
N TYR A 342 18.35 -35.67 17.21
CA TYR A 342 17.50 -36.32 16.21
C TYR A 342 18.27 -36.53 14.92
N LYS A 343 18.17 -37.70 14.28
CA LYS A 343 18.65 -37.82 12.90
C LYS A 343 17.76 -36.95 12.01
N GLU A 344 18.32 -36.48 10.91
CA GLU A 344 17.57 -35.62 9.98
C GLU A 344 16.36 -36.35 9.38
N MET A 345 16.49 -37.66 9.12
CA MET A 345 15.38 -38.49 8.62
C MET A 345 14.24 -38.62 9.64
N ASP A 346 14.56 -38.88 10.91
CA ASP A 346 13.55 -38.94 11.98
C ASP A 346 12.75 -37.64 12.07
N LEU A 347 13.41 -36.48 11.87
CA LEU A 347 12.71 -35.19 11.87
C LEU A 347 11.81 -35.01 10.64
N TYR A 348 12.19 -35.53 9.47
CA TYR A 348 11.30 -35.51 8.30
C TYR A 348 10.04 -36.32 8.56
N GLU A 349 10.17 -37.52 9.14
CA GLU A 349 9.02 -38.36 9.51
C GLU A 349 8.14 -37.70 10.57
N ILE A 350 8.74 -37.15 11.63
CA ILE A 350 8.01 -36.42 12.68
C ILE A 350 7.21 -35.25 12.06
N VAL A 351 7.82 -34.46 11.18
CA VAL A 351 7.15 -33.30 10.60
C VAL A 351 6.11 -33.70 9.56
N ALA A 352 6.36 -34.74 8.76
CA ALA A 352 5.37 -35.30 7.83
C ALA A 352 4.10 -35.74 8.57
N ASN A 353 4.28 -36.46 9.69
CA ASN A 353 3.18 -36.88 10.57
C ASN A 353 2.43 -35.69 11.19
N ILE A 354 3.14 -34.66 11.67
CA ILE A 354 2.52 -33.46 12.26
C ILE A 354 1.73 -32.65 11.22
N LEU A 355 2.21 -32.61 9.98
CA LEU A 355 1.56 -31.87 8.89
C LEU A 355 0.52 -32.69 8.14
N GLU A 356 0.31 -33.96 8.51
CA GLU A 356 -0.59 -34.89 7.83
C GLU A 356 -0.29 -35.02 6.32
N ILE A 357 0.99 -35.10 5.98
CA ILE A 357 1.48 -35.30 4.60
C ILE A 357 2.29 -36.60 4.49
N ASP A 358 2.26 -37.24 3.33
CA ASP A 358 2.94 -38.52 3.10
C ASP A 358 4.47 -38.43 3.26
N LYS A 359 5.05 -37.28 2.89
CA LYS A 359 6.48 -37.03 2.96
C LYS A 359 6.78 -35.53 2.96
N PHE A 360 7.73 -35.13 3.82
CA PHE A 360 8.21 -33.75 3.95
C PHE A 360 9.37 -33.41 3.02
#